data_AF-A0A2U9BR14-F1
#
_entry.id   AF-A0A2U9BR14-F1
#
_cell.length_a   1.000
_cell.length_b   1.000
_cell.length_c   1.000
_cell.angle_alpha   90.00
_cell.angle_beta   90.00
_cell.angle_gamma   90.00
#
_symmetry.space_group_name_H-M   'P 1'
#
loop_
_entity.id
_entity.type
_entity.pdbx_description
1 polymer ?
#
loop_
_entity_poly.entity_id
_entity_poly.type
_entity_poly.pdbx_seq_one_letter_code
_entity_poly.pdbx_strand_id
1 'polypeptide(L)'
;MPRGRLHAIPRNAPAAVSGEAMASSLPLLLLVLCSLTVAEAQLKLFNLRASNLPSNILGTTDGYVKVFCGPAVLGETSVRNNNPNPWWAEEFSHFKAQENDILRLEVHDSDIIFNDLLGVCQRRIKVGTHEHDCFLEKGGTLHYSYTLGGQQACLDV
;
A
#
# COMPACT_ATOMS: atom_id res chain seq x y z
N MET A 1 42.99 82.55 44.07
CA MET A 1 42.74 81.11 43.84
C MET A 1 41.31 80.77 44.26
N PRO A 2 40.32 80.68 43.34
CA PRO A 2 39.07 79.99 43.60
C PRO A 2 39.01 78.64 42.86
N ARG A 3 38.33 77.69 43.50
CA ARG A 3 38.17 76.28 43.14
C ARG A 3 37.41 76.08 41.83
N GLY A 4 37.98 75.30 40.91
CA GLY A 4 37.28 74.75 39.74
C GLY A 4 36.34 73.61 40.13
N ARG A 5 35.10 73.67 39.64
CA ARG A 5 34.05 72.64 39.79
C ARG A 5 34.16 71.69 38.59
N LEU A 6 34.59 70.44 38.80
CA LEU A 6 34.53 69.42 37.75
C LEU A 6 33.10 68.86 37.65
N HIS A 7 32.50 69.01 36.47
CA HIS A 7 31.28 68.29 36.07
C HIS A 7 31.63 66.84 35.70
N ALA A 8 31.01 65.87 36.37
CA ALA A 8 31.06 64.48 35.99
C ALA A 8 30.07 64.21 34.84
N ILE A 9 30.56 63.60 33.76
CA ILE A 9 29.78 63.15 32.59
C ILE A 9 29.16 61.78 32.93
N PRO A 10 27.85 61.55 32.74
CA PRO A 10 27.26 60.23 32.98
C PRO A 10 27.69 59.25 31.88
N ARG A 11 28.15 58.07 32.28
CA ARG A 11 28.42 56.94 31.37
C ARG A 11 27.08 56.32 30.95
N ASN A 12 26.80 56.28 29.66
CA ASN A 12 25.70 55.49 29.10
C ASN A 12 25.93 54.00 29.39
N ALA A 13 24.97 53.36 30.03
CA ALA A 13 24.90 51.90 30.12
C ALA A 13 24.37 51.35 28.78
N PRO A 14 24.92 50.26 28.24
CA PRO A 14 24.36 49.62 27.06
C PRO A 14 23.03 48.93 27.43
N ALA A 15 21.99 49.21 26.65
CA ALA A 15 20.72 48.50 26.75
C ALA A 15 20.93 47.02 26.42
N ALA A 16 20.48 46.14 27.33
CA ALA A 16 20.43 44.70 27.08
C ALA A 16 19.37 44.43 26.00
N VAL A 17 19.83 44.01 24.81
CA VAL A 17 18.95 43.49 23.75
C VAL A 17 18.46 42.12 24.22
N SER A 18 17.18 42.03 24.57
CA SER A 18 16.50 40.76 24.82
C SER A 18 16.37 40.02 23.49
N GLY A 19 17.17 38.96 23.30
CA GLY A 19 17.02 38.06 22.16
C GLY A 19 15.76 37.22 22.34
N GLU A 20 14.73 37.47 21.55
CA GLU A 20 13.60 36.56 21.42
C GLU A 20 14.10 35.27 20.76
N ALA A 21 14.08 34.16 21.51
CA ALA A 21 14.39 32.85 20.98
C ALA A 21 13.31 32.46 19.97
N MET A 22 13.63 32.51 18.67
CA MET A 22 12.79 31.95 17.62
C MET A 22 12.73 30.44 17.80
N ALA A 23 11.62 29.93 18.35
CA ALA A 23 11.37 28.51 18.44
C ALA A 23 11.33 27.94 17.01
N SER A 24 12.31 27.08 16.69
CA SER A 24 12.38 26.42 15.39
C SER A 24 11.19 25.50 15.19
N SER A 25 10.35 25.79 14.20
CA SER A 25 9.20 24.97 13.80
C SER A 25 9.59 23.81 12.88
N LEU A 26 10.87 23.68 12.50
CA LEU A 26 11.39 22.59 11.68
C LEU A 26 11.05 21.19 12.21
N PRO A 27 11.15 20.88 13.53
CA PRO A 27 10.77 19.56 14.05
C PRO A 27 9.27 19.30 13.90
N LEU A 28 8.43 20.31 14.13
CA LEU A 28 6.98 20.24 13.93
C LEU A 28 6.64 20.05 12.45
N LEU A 29 7.34 20.74 11.55
CA LEU A 29 7.17 20.58 10.11
C LEU A 29 7.59 19.19 9.64
N LEU A 30 8.70 18.65 10.16
CA LEU A 30 9.16 17.29 9.89
C LEU A 30 8.18 16.23 10.41
N LEU A 31 7.62 16.40 11.61
CA LEU A 31 6.58 15.53 12.15
C LEU A 31 5.30 15.58 11.30
N VAL A 32 4.89 16.77 10.86
CA VAL A 32 3.72 16.95 9.99
C VAL A 32 3.96 16.31 8.61
N LEU A 33 5.12 16.50 7.99
CA LEU A 33 5.51 15.85 6.74
C LEU A 33 5.58 14.32 6.88
N CYS A 34 6.08 13.80 8.01
CA CYS A 34 6.10 12.37 8.32
C CYS A 34 4.70 11.80 8.57
N SER A 35 3.76 12.61 9.07
CA SER A 35 2.36 12.18 9.24
C SER A 35 1.57 12.22 7.92
N LEU A 36 1.96 13.08 6.98
CA LEU A 36 1.37 13.17 5.64
C LEU A 36 1.76 11.98 4.74
N THR A 37 2.80 11.23 5.08
CA THR A 37 3.27 10.07 4.30
C THR A 37 2.62 8.73 4.71
N VAL A 38 1.67 8.71 5.63
CA VAL A 38 1.10 7.46 6.16
C VAL A 38 -0.41 7.37 5.96
N ALA A 39 -0.81 6.74 4.85
CA ALA A 39 -1.88 5.72 4.76
C ALA A 39 -2.19 5.33 3.30
N GLU A 40 -1.17 5.07 2.46
CA GLU A 40 -1.42 4.32 1.23
C GLU A 40 -1.53 2.82 1.57
N ALA A 41 -2.37 2.08 0.83
CA ALA A 41 -2.47 0.64 1.03
C ALA A 41 -1.11 -0.01 0.81
N GLN A 42 -0.66 -0.81 1.78
CA GLN A 42 0.62 -1.50 1.66
C GLN A 42 0.59 -2.43 0.45
N LEU A 43 -0.43 -3.27 0.31
CA LEU A 43 -0.64 -4.09 -0.88
C LEU A 43 -1.77 -3.51 -1.74
N LYS A 44 -1.54 -3.46 -3.06
CA LYS A 44 -2.57 -3.30 -4.10
C LYS A 44 -2.44 -4.41 -5.14
N LEU A 45 -3.47 -5.24 -5.30
CA LEU A 45 -3.59 -6.27 -6.36
C LEU A 45 -4.49 -5.73 -7.47
N PHE A 46 -4.08 -5.90 -8.73
CA PHE A 46 -4.78 -5.37 -9.90
C PHE A 46 -4.45 -6.18 -11.17
N ASN A 47 -5.06 -5.79 -12.29
CA ASN A 47 -4.82 -6.40 -13.60
C ASN A 47 -5.06 -7.93 -13.63
N LEU A 48 -6.08 -8.38 -12.90
CA LEU A 48 -6.50 -9.77 -12.87
C LEU A 48 -7.11 -10.15 -14.22
N ARG A 49 -6.56 -11.19 -14.85
CA ARG A 49 -7.10 -11.79 -16.07
C ARG A 49 -6.76 -13.27 -16.10
N ALA A 50 -7.56 -14.06 -16.78
CA ALA A 50 -7.22 -15.45 -17.05
C ALA A 50 -7.23 -15.73 -18.54
N SER A 51 -6.49 -16.75 -18.95
CA SER A 51 -6.43 -17.23 -20.32
C SER A 51 -6.69 -18.72 -20.36
N ASN A 52 -7.43 -19.18 -21.36
CA ASN A 52 -7.71 -20.59 -21.62
C ASN A 52 -8.30 -21.32 -20.39
N LEU A 53 -9.24 -20.70 -19.67
CA LEU A 53 -10.01 -21.41 -18.64
C LEU A 53 -10.76 -22.59 -19.27
N PRO A 54 -10.91 -23.70 -18.54
CA PRO A 54 -11.48 -24.91 -19.08
C PRO A 54 -12.93 -24.71 -19.54
N SER A 55 -13.35 -25.56 -20.47
CA SER A 55 -14.74 -25.73 -20.82
C SER A 55 -15.02 -27.23 -20.81
N ASN A 56 -16.17 -27.61 -20.28
CA ASN A 56 -16.62 -29.00 -20.22
C ASN A 56 -17.97 -29.14 -20.92
N ILE A 57 -18.53 -30.36 -20.90
CA ILE A 57 -19.85 -30.63 -21.50
C ILE A 57 -20.99 -29.83 -20.86
N LEU A 58 -20.79 -29.26 -19.67
CA LEU A 58 -21.78 -28.48 -18.94
C LEU A 58 -21.70 -26.98 -19.28
N GLY A 59 -20.61 -26.50 -19.89
CA GLY A 59 -20.51 -25.11 -20.32
C GLY A 59 -19.09 -24.57 -20.43
N THR A 60 -19.01 -23.28 -20.71
CA THR A 60 -17.78 -22.48 -20.58
C THR A 60 -17.73 -21.94 -19.16
N THR A 61 -16.57 -21.96 -18.52
CA THR A 61 -16.39 -21.47 -17.15
C THR A 61 -16.98 -20.06 -16.92
N ASP A 62 -17.68 -19.94 -15.80
CA ASP A 62 -18.21 -18.72 -15.19
C ASP A 62 -17.22 -18.25 -14.11
N GLY A 63 -16.11 -17.63 -14.53
CA GLY A 63 -14.93 -17.44 -13.69
C GLY A 63 -15.02 -16.27 -12.69
N TYR A 64 -14.54 -16.48 -11.46
CA TYR A 64 -14.24 -15.42 -10.48
C TYR A 64 -13.03 -15.76 -9.61
N VAL A 65 -12.46 -14.77 -8.93
CA VAL A 65 -11.24 -14.93 -8.11
C VAL A 65 -11.50 -14.51 -6.67
N LYS A 66 -11.18 -15.38 -5.70
CA LYS A 66 -11.13 -15.05 -4.27
C LYS A 66 -9.72 -14.64 -3.87
N VAL A 67 -9.60 -13.57 -3.10
CA VAL A 67 -8.32 -12.93 -2.79
C VAL A 67 -8.04 -12.92 -1.29
N PHE A 68 -6.85 -13.38 -0.92
CA PHE A 68 -6.38 -13.44 0.46
C PHE A 68 -4.96 -12.89 0.58
N CYS A 69 -4.65 -12.24 1.70
CA CYS A 69 -3.29 -11.85 2.08
C CYS A 69 -3.02 -12.22 3.53
N GLY A 70 -2.10 -13.16 3.75
CA GLY A 70 -1.91 -13.77 5.07
C GLY A 70 -3.23 -14.39 5.58
N PRO A 71 -3.69 -14.06 6.81
CA PRO A 71 -4.97 -14.53 7.32
C PRO A 71 -6.18 -13.72 6.82
N ALA A 72 -5.96 -12.59 6.13
CA ALA A 72 -7.04 -11.69 5.74
C ALA A 72 -7.71 -12.14 4.43
N VAL A 73 -9.05 -12.14 4.42
CA VAL A 73 -9.86 -12.21 3.20
C VAL A 73 -10.05 -10.79 2.67
N LEU A 74 -9.61 -10.52 1.45
CA LEU A 74 -9.72 -9.18 0.84
C LEU A 74 -11.00 -9.02 0.03
N GLY A 75 -11.59 -10.11 -0.43
CA GLY A 75 -12.84 -10.15 -1.18
C GLY A 75 -12.79 -11.11 -2.35
N GLU A 76 -13.72 -10.93 -3.28
CA GLU A 76 -13.77 -11.67 -4.53
C GLU A 76 -14.21 -10.77 -5.69
N THR A 77 -13.86 -11.16 -6.91
CA THR A 77 -14.30 -10.45 -8.12
C THR A 77 -15.74 -10.78 -8.46
N SER A 78 -16.35 -9.99 -9.34
CA SER A 78 -17.56 -10.40 -10.05
C SER A 78 -17.31 -11.66 -10.90
N VAL A 79 -18.39 -12.43 -11.10
CA VAL A 79 -18.39 -13.57 -11.99
C VAL A 79 -18.39 -13.11 -13.44
N ARG A 80 -17.52 -13.69 -14.26
CA ARG A 80 -17.46 -13.49 -15.71
C ARG A 80 -18.04 -14.71 -16.40
N ASN A 81 -19.32 -14.60 -16.73
CA ASN A 81 -20.08 -15.72 -17.28
C ASN A 81 -19.57 -16.12 -18.67
N ASN A 82 -19.42 -17.43 -18.88
CA ASN A 82 -19.13 -18.08 -20.15
C ASN A 82 -17.96 -17.43 -20.91
N ASN A 83 -16.89 -17.09 -20.19
CA ASN A 83 -15.73 -16.43 -20.77
C ASN A 83 -14.45 -17.21 -20.43
N PRO A 84 -13.81 -17.86 -21.42
CA PRO A 84 -12.58 -18.60 -21.17
C PRO A 84 -11.35 -17.69 -21.02
N ASN A 85 -11.47 -16.41 -21.35
CA ASN A 85 -10.41 -15.41 -21.24
C ASN A 85 -10.90 -14.14 -20.50
N PRO A 86 -11.33 -14.27 -19.23
CA PRO A 86 -11.92 -13.17 -18.49
C PRO A 86 -10.88 -12.13 -18.07
N TRP A 87 -11.34 -10.88 -17.94
CA TRP A 87 -10.63 -9.79 -17.28
C TRP A 87 -11.52 -9.20 -16.20
N TRP A 88 -10.93 -8.86 -15.05
CA TRP A 88 -11.62 -8.27 -13.91
C TRP A 88 -11.04 -6.87 -13.65
N ALA A 89 -11.94 -5.89 -13.54
CA ALA A 89 -11.58 -4.49 -13.30
C ALA A 89 -11.29 -4.22 -11.82
N GLU A 90 -11.76 -5.12 -10.96
CA GLU A 90 -11.64 -5.07 -9.52
C GLU A 90 -10.18 -5.08 -9.08
N GLU A 91 -9.89 -4.21 -8.12
CA GLU A 91 -8.60 -4.13 -7.45
C GLU A 91 -8.80 -4.39 -5.96
N PHE A 92 -7.80 -4.99 -5.31
CA PHE A 92 -7.87 -5.33 -3.88
C PHE A 92 -6.71 -4.68 -3.13
N SER A 93 -7.04 -3.98 -2.06
CA SER A 93 -6.07 -3.25 -1.25
C SER A 93 -5.99 -3.81 0.17
N HIS A 94 -4.78 -3.92 0.72
CA HIS A 94 -4.57 -4.33 2.10
C HIS A 94 -3.53 -3.46 2.81
N PHE A 95 -3.98 -2.65 3.78
CA PHE A 95 -3.14 -1.69 4.51
C PHE A 95 -2.20 -2.32 5.55
N LYS A 96 -2.40 -3.60 5.91
CA LYS A 96 -1.61 -4.29 6.94
C LYS A 96 -0.64 -5.34 6.36
N ALA A 97 -0.55 -5.43 5.02
CA ALA A 97 0.25 -6.42 4.33
C ALA A 97 1.75 -6.23 4.62
N GLN A 98 2.40 -7.26 5.13
CA GLN A 98 3.84 -7.26 5.37
C GLN A 98 4.61 -7.93 4.24
N GLU A 99 5.87 -7.53 4.03
CA GLU A 99 6.74 -8.28 3.14
C GLU A 99 6.83 -9.74 3.61
N ASN A 100 6.74 -10.68 2.67
CA ASN A 100 6.66 -12.13 2.86
C ASN A 100 5.32 -12.69 3.30
N ASP A 101 4.27 -11.87 3.49
CA ASP A 101 2.91 -12.39 3.59
C ASP A 101 2.56 -13.22 2.34
N ILE A 102 1.73 -14.24 2.54
CA ILE A 102 1.26 -15.08 1.44
C ILE A 102 0.05 -14.38 0.79
N LEU A 103 0.23 -13.90 -0.43
CA LEU A 103 -0.87 -13.58 -1.34
C LEU A 103 -1.38 -14.90 -1.93
N ARG A 104 -2.63 -15.24 -1.64
CA ARG A 104 -3.33 -16.40 -2.20
C ARG A 104 -4.48 -15.93 -3.08
N LEU A 105 -4.51 -16.42 -4.31
CA LEU A 105 -5.57 -16.21 -5.29
C LEU A 105 -6.18 -17.57 -5.61
N GLU A 106 -7.48 -17.70 -5.44
CA GLU A 106 -8.21 -18.91 -5.80
C GLU A 106 -9.12 -18.59 -6.98
N VAL A 107 -8.98 -19.32 -8.09
CA VAL A 107 -9.84 -19.16 -9.26
C VAL A 107 -10.94 -20.21 -9.18
N HIS A 108 -12.18 -19.78 -9.32
CA HIS A 108 -13.36 -20.63 -9.19
C HIS A 108 -14.24 -20.51 -10.44
N ASP A 109 -14.91 -21.61 -10.77
CA ASP A 109 -16.05 -21.67 -11.69
C ASP A 109 -17.35 -21.56 -10.90
N SER A 110 -18.25 -20.67 -11.28
CA SER A 110 -19.51 -20.45 -10.55
C SER A 110 -20.61 -21.34 -11.09
N ASP A 111 -21.12 -22.26 -10.27
CA ASP A 111 -22.23 -23.15 -10.63
C ASP A 111 -23.44 -22.91 -9.74
N ILE A 112 -24.61 -23.38 -10.17
CA ILE A 112 -25.88 -23.22 -9.43
C ILE A 112 -25.83 -23.86 -8.03
N ILE A 113 -25.05 -24.91 -7.84
CA ILE A 113 -25.04 -25.71 -6.59
C ILE A 113 -23.70 -25.60 -5.85
N PHE A 114 -22.57 -25.83 -6.52
CA PHE A 114 -21.24 -25.79 -5.89
C PHE A 114 -20.22 -25.14 -6.82
N ASN A 115 -19.61 -24.06 -6.37
CA ASN A 115 -18.54 -23.42 -7.14
C ASN A 115 -17.29 -24.30 -7.16
N ASP A 116 -16.74 -24.48 -8.36
CA ASP A 116 -15.70 -25.43 -8.66
C ASP A 116 -14.33 -24.76 -8.60
N LEU A 117 -13.48 -25.14 -7.65
CA LEU A 117 -12.11 -24.60 -7.57
C LEU A 117 -11.31 -25.05 -8.81
N LEU A 118 -10.87 -24.08 -9.61
CA LEU A 118 -10.04 -24.31 -10.81
C LEU A 118 -8.55 -24.33 -10.48
N GLY A 119 -8.14 -23.52 -9.51
CA GLY A 119 -6.77 -23.55 -9.04
C GLY A 119 -6.42 -22.54 -7.97
N VAL A 120 -5.25 -22.74 -7.35
CA VAL A 120 -4.74 -21.91 -6.24
C VAL A 120 -3.34 -21.40 -6.55
N CYS A 121 -3.20 -20.08 -6.59
CA CYS A 121 -1.93 -19.39 -6.75
C CYS A 121 -1.48 -18.83 -5.41
N GLN A 122 -0.27 -19.19 -4.95
CA GLN A 122 0.31 -18.66 -3.72
C GLN A 122 1.68 -18.07 -3.95
N ARG A 123 1.93 -16.90 -3.37
CA ARG A 123 3.25 -16.25 -3.43
C ARG A 123 3.51 -15.41 -2.19
N ARG A 124 4.78 -15.42 -1.73
CA ARG A 124 5.28 -14.43 -0.77
C ARG A 124 5.45 -13.08 -1.46
N ILE A 125 4.73 -12.06 -0.99
CA ILE A 125 4.79 -10.72 -1.58
C ILE A 125 6.11 -10.02 -1.24
N LYS A 126 6.60 -9.22 -2.18
CA LYS A 126 7.85 -8.46 -2.10
C LYS A 126 7.59 -7.00 -2.40
N VAL A 127 8.36 -6.10 -1.77
CA VAL A 127 8.27 -4.66 -2.01
C VAL A 127 8.45 -4.36 -3.50
N GLY A 128 7.71 -3.39 -4.01
CA GLY A 128 7.70 -3.00 -5.43
C GLY A 128 6.49 -3.52 -6.20
N THR A 129 6.50 -3.31 -7.52
CA THR A 129 5.45 -3.74 -8.45
C THR A 129 5.90 -4.98 -9.21
N HIS A 130 5.08 -6.02 -9.21
CA HIS A 130 5.38 -7.32 -9.80
C HIS A 130 4.23 -7.79 -10.67
N GLU A 131 4.55 -8.43 -11.80
CA GLU A 131 3.60 -9.16 -12.64
C GLU A 131 3.92 -10.65 -12.60
N HIS A 132 2.89 -11.48 -12.53
CA HIS A 132 3.02 -12.91 -12.44
C HIS A 132 1.95 -13.66 -13.23
N ASP A 133 2.37 -14.81 -13.71
CA ASP A 133 1.52 -15.85 -14.27
C ASP A 133 1.48 -17.04 -13.31
N CYS A 134 0.32 -17.70 -13.25
CA CYS A 134 0.07 -18.87 -12.45
C CYS A 134 -0.75 -19.88 -13.25
N PHE A 135 -0.20 -21.08 -13.43
CA PHE A 135 -0.89 -22.17 -14.12
C PHE A 135 -1.86 -22.85 -13.17
N LEU A 136 -3.12 -22.96 -13.57
CA LEU A 136 -4.19 -23.51 -12.74
C LEU A 136 -4.24 -25.03 -12.85
N GLU A 137 -4.55 -25.70 -11.74
CA GLU A 137 -4.57 -27.16 -11.61
C GLU A 137 -5.57 -27.83 -12.56
N LYS A 138 -6.73 -27.21 -12.80
CA LYS A 138 -7.74 -27.68 -13.76
C LYS A 138 -7.56 -27.12 -15.19
N GLY A 139 -6.50 -26.36 -15.44
CA GLY A 139 -6.17 -25.78 -16.74
C GLY A 139 -6.40 -24.27 -16.84
N GLY A 140 -5.69 -23.64 -17.76
CA GLY A 140 -5.64 -22.19 -17.92
C GLY A 140 -4.55 -21.52 -17.09
N THR A 141 -4.42 -20.20 -17.29
CA THR A 141 -3.42 -19.38 -16.61
C THR A 141 -4.09 -18.15 -16.02
N LEU A 142 -3.87 -17.90 -14.73
CA LEU A 142 -4.18 -16.62 -14.10
C LEU A 142 -2.98 -15.68 -14.26
N HIS A 143 -3.22 -14.47 -14.73
CA HIS A 143 -2.26 -13.38 -14.79
C HIS A 143 -2.70 -12.27 -13.85
N TYR A 144 -1.76 -11.68 -13.13
CA TYR A 144 -2.05 -10.62 -12.18
C TYR A 144 -0.83 -9.74 -11.92
N SER A 145 -1.10 -8.54 -11.42
CA SER A 145 -0.06 -7.62 -10.96
C SER A 145 -0.35 -7.18 -9.54
N TYR A 146 0.69 -6.93 -8.75
CA TYR A 146 0.53 -6.29 -7.45
C TYR A 146 1.64 -5.29 -7.19
N THR A 147 1.34 -4.30 -6.35
CA THR A 147 2.31 -3.38 -5.78
C THR A 147 2.30 -3.55 -4.26
N LEU A 148 3.48 -3.73 -3.66
CA LEU A 148 3.68 -3.64 -2.22
C LEU A 148 4.52 -2.38 -1.91
N GLY A 149 3.93 -1.42 -1.21
CA GLY A 149 4.63 -0.24 -0.72
C GLY A 149 5.73 -0.62 0.28
N GLY A 150 6.85 0.11 0.24
CA GLY A 150 7.89 -0.03 1.26
C GLY A 150 7.44 0.59 2.59
N GLN A 151 7.84 -0.01 3.71
CA GLN A 151 7.77 0.69 5.00
C GLN A 151 8.79 1.82 5.01
N GLN A 152 8.32 3.06 5.06
CA GLN A 152 9.20 4.20 5.31
C GLN A 152 9.69 4.09 6.76
N ALA A 153 10.97 3.79 6.93
CA ALA A 153 11.68 3.85 8.20
C ALA A 153 11.81 5.32 8.64
N CYS A 154 10.71 5.93 9.08
CA CYS A 154 10.75 7.12 9.91
C CYS A 154 10.65 6.69 11.38
N LEU A 155 11.49 5.75 11.80
CA LEU A 155 11.64 5.33 13.19
C LEU A 155 13.12 5.06 13.49
N ASP A 156 13.97 6.02 13.15
CA ASP A 156 15.35 6.13 13.65
C ASP A 156 15.71 7.63 13.66
N VAL A 157 15.08 8.41 14.55
CA VAL A 157 15.50 9.79 14.89
C VAL A 157 16.20 9.78 16.23
#